data_AF-A0A7V3PXV2-F1
#
_entry.id   AF-A0A7V3PXV2-F1
#
_cell.length_a   1.000
_cell.length_b   1.000
_cell.length_c   1.000
_cell.angle_alpha   90.00
_cell.angle_beta   90.00
_cell.angle_gamma   90.00
#
_symmetry.space_group_name_H-M   'P 1'
#
loop_
_entity.id
_entity.type
_entity.pdbx_description
1 polymer ?
#
loop_
_entity_poly.entity_id
_entity_poly.type
_entity_poly.pdbx_seq_one_letter_code
_entity_poly.pdbx_strand_id
1 'polypeptide(L)'
;LMRLFMRALRRARLPAKISEGFNPHPKLSIVRALKLGLESEREEASVVLREFVRADEFKRLLRQQLPSGIDIINVVLTGQK
;
A
#
# COMPACT_ATOMS: atom_id res chain seq x y z
N LEU A 1 -4.53 -2.13 -9.52
CA LEU A 1 -3.58 -1.79 -8.44
C LEU A 1 -4.17 -1.93 -7.03
N MET A 2 -5.34 -1.35 -6.72
CA MET A 2 -5.95 -1.43 -5.37
C MET A 2 -5.98 -2.85 -4.76
N ARG A 3 -6.56 -3.83 -5.48
CA ARG A 3 -6.60 -5.25 -5.04
C ARG A 3 -5.23 -5.89 -4.84
N LEU A 4 -4.24 -5.48 -5.63
CA LEU A 4 -2.86 -5.98 -5.51
C LEU A 4 -2.29 -5.53 -4.17
N PHE A 5 -2.32 -4.23 -3.88
CA PHE A 5 -1.76 -3.68 -2.65
C PHE A 5 -2.49 -4.17 -1.40
N MET A 6 -3.81 -4.33 -1.42
CA MET A 6 -4.54 -4.95 -0.31
C MET A 6 -4.05 -6.38 -0.03
N ARG A 7 -3.82 -7.18 -1.07
CA ARG A 7 -3.29 -8.55 -0.92
C ARG A 7 -1.84 -8.53 -0.43
N ALA A 8 -1.01 -7.64 -0.96
CA ALA A 8 0.39 -7.51 -0.58
C ALA A 8 0.55 -7.09 0.89
N LEU A 9 -0.21 -6.09 1.35
CA LEU A 9 -0.27 -5.67 2.76
C LEU A 9 -0.62 -6.85 3.68
N ARG A 10 -1.64 -7.62 3.31
CA ARG A 10 -2.06 -8.80 4.08
C ARG A 10 -0.98 -9.88 4.12
N ARG A 11 -0.34 -10.18 2.99
CA ARG A 11 0.74 -11.20 2.93
C ARG A 11 2.00 -10.77 3.66
N ALA A 12 2.33 -9.48 3.62
CA ALA A 12 3.45 -8.88 4.34
C ALA A 12 3.23 -8.82 5.85
N ARG A 13 2.02 -9.18 6.33
CA ARG A 13 1.58 -9.06 7.73
C ARG A 13 1.77 -7.64 8.29
N LEU A 14 1.63 -6.64 7.42
CA LEU A 14 1.72 -5.24 7.83
C LEU A 14 0.46 -4.84 8.61
N PRO A 15 0.60 -4.05 9.69
CA PRO A 15 -0.48 -3.73 10.61
C PRO A 15 -1.38 -2.61 10.09
N ALA A 16 -1.87 -2.74 8.86
CA ALA A 16 -2.77 -1.75 8.26
C ALA A 16 -4.05 -1.57 9.10
N LYS A 17 -4.44 -0.32 9.32
CA LYS A 17 -5.72 0.04 9.93
C LYS A 17 -6.84 -0.42 8.99
N ILE A 18 -7.88 -1.02 9.54
CA ILE A 18 -9.04 -1.48 8.79
C ILE A 18 -10.13 -0.41 8.84
N SER A 19 -10.93 -0.29 7.79
CA SER A 19 -12.11 0.56 7.76
C SER A 19 -13.17 0.06 8.75
N GLU A 20 -13.89 0.99 9.39
CA GLU A 20 -14.86 0.72 10.46
C GLU A 20 -16.30 0.52 9.92
N GLY A 21 -16.47 0.30 8.62
CA GLY A 21 -17.78 0.15 7.96
C GLY A 21 -18.17 -1.31 7.70
N PHE A 22 -19.32 -1.50 7.04
CA PHE A 22 -19.91 -2.81 6.72
C PHE A 22 -19.12 -3.67 5.71
N ASN A 23 -18.03 -3.15 5.13
CA ASN A 23 -17.11 -3.89 4.28
C ASN A 23 -15.66 -3.58 4.69
N PRO A 24 -15.08 -4.33 5.66
CA PRO A 24 -13.78 -4.03 6.23
C PRO A 24 -12.66 -4.26 5.21
N HIS A 25 -11.86 -3.21 4.97
CA HIS A 25 -10.69 -3.25 4.11
C HIS A 25 -9.56 -2.39 4.69
N PRO A 26 -8.28 -2.66 4.36
CA PRO A 26 -7.18 -1.77 4.73
C PRO A 26 -7.48 -0.33 4.30
N LYS A 27 -7.25 0.64 5.20
CA LYS A 27 -7.29 2.08 4.90
C LYS A 27 -6.12 2.41 3.98
N LEU A 28 -6.36 2.21 2.69
CA LEU A 28 -5.44 2.40 1.58
C LEU A 28 -6.13 3.29 0.54
N SER A 29 -5.44 4.33 0.09
CA SER A 29 -5.86 5.20 -1.00
C SER A 29 -4.78 5.29 -2.06
N ILE A 30 -5.19 5.38 -3.32
CA ILE A 30 -4.31 5.61 -4.47
C ILE A 30 -4.73 6.96 -5.05
N VAL A 31 -3.76 7.87 -5.24
CA VAL A 31 -4.03 9.26 -5.63
C VAL A 31 -4.63 9.35 -7.04
N ARG A 32 -4.17 8.51 -7.98
CA ARG A 32 -4.73 8.43 -9.33
C ARG A 32 -4.94 6.97 -9.72
N ALA A 33 -6.16 6.64 -10.13
CA ALA A 33 -6.41 5.34 -10.73
C ALA A 33 -6.12 5.43 -12.23
N LEU A 34 -5.18 4.62 -12.72
CA LEU A 34 -4.97 4.47 -14.16
C LEU A 34 -6.17 3.81 -14.83
N LYS A 35 -6.40 4.18 -16.09
CA LYS A 35 -7.28 3.43 -16.99
C LYS A 35 -6.66 2.06 -17.28
N LEU A 36 -7.51 1.08 -17.56
CA LEU A 36 -7.06 -0.25 -17.99
C LEU A 36 -6.22 -0.14 -19.26
N GLY A 37 -5.13 -0.90 -19.32
CA GLY A 37 -4.21 -0.92 -20.46
C GLY A 37 -3.15 0.19 -20.48
N LEU A 38 -3.12 1.08 -19.48
CA LEU A 38 -2.07 2.07 -19.33
C LEU A 38 -1.04 1.65 -18.28
N GLU A 39 0.22 1.91 -18.59
CA GLU A 39 1.34 1.81 -17.67
C GLU A 39 1.60 3.17 -17.01
N SER A 40 2.29 3.15 -15.87
CA SER A 40 2.70 4.36 -15.15
C SER A 40 4.05 4.12 -14.49
N GLU A 41 4.90 5.13 -14.54
CA GLU A 41 6.20 5.09 -13.89
C GLU A 41 6.10 5.37 -12.38
N ARG A 42 5.05 6.11 -11.95
CA ARG A 42 4.90 6.56 -10.57
C ARG A 42 3.44 6.64 -10.17
N GLU A 43 3.05 5.70 -9.32
CA GLU A 43 1.77 5.71 -8.62
C GLU A 43 1.98 6.06 -7.16
N GLU A 44 1.15 6.98 -6.66
CA GLU A 44 1.19 7.37 -5.25
C GLU A 44 0.04 6.71 -4.50
N ALA A 45 0.38 6.08 -3.38
CA ALA A 45 -0.57 5.45 -2.48
C ALA A 45 -0.21 5.76 -1.03
N SER A 46 -1.24 5.91 -0.20
CA SER A 46 -1.08 6.09 1.25
C SER A 46 -1.83 5.00 1.99
N VAL A 47 -1.22 4.52 3.08
CA VAL A 47 -1.79 3.50 3.96
C VAL A 47 -1.73 3.99 5.40
N VAL A 48 -2.78 3.72 6.17
CA VAL A 48 -2.79 3.98 7.61
C VAL A 48 -2.39 2.72 8.36
N LEU A 49 -1.46 2.83 9.30
CA LEU A 49 -1.01 1.73 10.15
C LEU A 49 -1.58 1.89 11.57
N ARG A 50 -1.79 0.76 12.26
CA ARG A 50 -2.24 0.71 13.67
C ARG A 50 -1.10 0.91 14.65
N GLU A 51 0.11 0.59 14.23
CA GLU A 51 1.35 0.70 14.99
C GLU A 51 2.44 1.26 14.08
N PHE A 52 3.49 1.80 14.70
CA PHE A 52 4.61 2.35 13.97
C PHE A 52 5.42 1.24 13.29
N VAL A 53 5.67 1.40 11.99
CA VAL A 53 6.59 0.57 11.21
C VAL A 53 7.55 1.51 10.50
N ARG A 54 8.86 1.25 10.59
CA ARG A 54 9.85 2.08 9.90
C ARG A 54 9.64 2.02 8.39
N ALA A 55 9.87 3.14 7.69
CA ALA A 55 9.70 3.22 6.24
C ALA A 55 10.47 2.12 5.47
N ASP A 56 11.74 1.88 5.83
CA ASP A 56 12.58 0.87 5.18
C ASP A 56 12.06 -0.55 5.42
N GLU A 57 11.56 -0.83 6.63
CA GLU A 57 10.97 -2.12 6.97
C GLU A 57 9.66 -2.34 6.22
N PHE A 58 8.79 -1.33 6.21
CA PHE A 58 7.55 -1.35 5.43
C PHE A 58 7.86 -1.62 3.95
N LYS A 59 8.82 -0.89 3.38
CA LYS A 59 9.26 -1.06 1.98
C LYS A 59 9.74 -2.47 1.73
N ARG A 60 10.64 -2.99 2.57
CA ARG A 60 11.19 -4.34 2.44
C ARG A 60 10.11 -5.41 2.50
N LEU A 61 9.25 -5.36 3.51
CA LEU A 61 8.18 -6.35 3.71
C LEU A 61 7.16 -6.34 2.58
N LEU A 62 6.73 -5.14 2.14
CA LEU A 62 5.73 -5.03 1.09
C LEU A 62 6.30 -5.43 -0.28
N ARG A 63 7.53 -5.00 -0.59
CA ARG A 63 8.22 -5.31 -1.86
C ARG A 63 8.36 -6.82 -2.10
N GLN A 64 8.62 -7.60 -1.05
CA GLN A 64 8.70 -9.08 -1.12
C GLN A 64 7.38 -9.74 -1.57
N GLN A 65 6.26 -9.03 -1.51
CA GLN A 65 4.93 -9.55 -1.87
C GLN A 65 4.43 -9.08 -3.23
N LEU A 66 5.22 -8.27 -3.95
CA LEU A 66 4.85 -7.72 -5.25
C LEU A 66 5.27 -8.66 -6.40
N PRO A 67 4.47 -8.73 -7.47
CA PRO A 67 4.83 -9.46 -8.68
C PRO A 67 5.94 -8.74 -9.44
N SER A 68 6.58 -9.45 -10.37
CA SER A 68 7.47 -8.84 -11.36
C SER A 68 6.77 -7.70 -12.10
N GLY A 69 7.51 -6.61 -12.36
CA GLY A 69 7.00 -5.43 -13.06
C GLY A 69 6.33 -4.39 -12.15
N ILE A 70 6.21 -4.64 -10.84
CA ILE A 70 5.69 -3.66 -9.88
C ILE A 70 6.70 -3.48 -8.77
N ASP A 71 7.12 -2.24 -8.55
CA ASP A 71 8.14 -1.93 -7.58
C ASP A 71 7.81 -0.74 -6.68
N ILE A 72 8.40 -0.72 -5.48
CA ILE A 72 8.32 0.39 -4.54
C ILE A 72 9.59 1.23 -4.69
N ILE A 73 9.42 2.43 -5.25
CA ILE A 73 10.52 3.38 -5.45
C ILE A 73 10.86 4.07 -4.12
N ASN A 74 9.85 4.61 -3.43
CA ASN A 74 10.03 5.37 -2.20
C ASN A 74 8.92 5.07 -1.18
N VAL A 75 9.25 5.19 0.11
CA VAL A 75 8.30 5.15 1.22
C VAL A 75 8.68 6.26 2.19
N VAL A 76 7.71 7.08 2.55
CA VAL A 76 7.89 8.16 3.53
C VAL A 76 6.88 8.00 4.64
N LEU A 77 7.29 8.29 5.87
CA LEU A 77 6.37 8.40 6.99
C LEU A 77 5.69 9.76 6.93
N THR A 78 4.37 9.75 6.93
CA THR A 78 3.57 10.97 7.04
C THR A 78 2.92 10.99 8.41
N GLY A 79 3.04 12.12 9.12
CA GLY A 79 2.25 12.35 10.33
C GLY A 79 0.77 12.43 9.94
N GLN A 80 -0.11 11.79 10.72
CA GLN A 80 -1.55 11.95 10.50
C GLN A 80 -1.92 13.42 10.71
N LYS A 81 -2.58 14.04 9.73
CA LYS A 81 -3.59 15.06 10.02
C LYS A 81 -4.90 14.37 10.35
#